data_AF-A0A2P5DG27-F1
#
_entry.id   AF-A0A2P5DG27-F1
#
_cell.length_a   1.000
_cell.length_b   1.000
_cell.length_c   1.000
_cell.angle_alpha   90.00
_cell.angle_beta   90.00
_cell.angle_gamma   90.00
#
_symmetry.space_group_name_H-M   'P 1'
#
loop_
_entity.id
_entity.type
_entity.pdbx_description
1 polymer ?
#
loop_
_entity_poly.entity_id
_entity_poly.type
_entity_poly.pdbx_seq_one_letter_code
_entity_poly.pdbx_strand_id
1 'polypeptide(L)'
;MTSSLRNKTTTTTAADDVTLPGDDVNSDVRMTITLEGSKFLANGHPILTDVPPNIRTFNKDYHINMAGSGCFVGFDAGEPRSLHVATIGKLRGRKFMSLFRFKLWWTTHWVGTRGNDVESETQMMVLDKSHSGRPYVLLLPLLEGPFRASIQPGPRDDDRVDICVESGSTRVTGSRFRSCLYIRVGSDPYVLVKEAMEVVRAHMGSFRLLREKTPPGIVDKFGWSTWDAFYKKVNPRGVREGVRALSEGGCPPGMVLIDDGWQSVSQEE
;
A
#
# COMPACT_ATOMS: atom_id res chain seq x y z
N MET A 1 25.81 -9.57 -61.94
CA MET A 1 26.46 -8.24 -61.84
C MET A 1 25.70 -7.47 -60.76
N THR A 2 26.25 -7.02 -59.63
CA THR A 2 27.58 -7.04 -59.02
C THR A 2 27.32 -6.55 -57.59
N SER A 3 27.80 -7.28 -56.58
CA SER A 3 27.88 -6.79 -55.21
C SER A 3 28.90 -5.66 -55.11
N SER A 4 28.65 -4.66 -54.25
CA SER A 4 29.75 -3.85 -53.71
C SER A 4 29.38 -3.32 -52.32
N LEU A 5 29.82 -4.04 -51.30
CA LEU A 5 30.10 -3.51 -49.97
C LEU A 5 31.24 -2.48 -50.09
N ARG A 6 31.09 -1.30 -49.49
CA ARG A 6 32.20 -0.38 -49.25
C ARG A 6 32.35 -0.15 -47.75
N ASN A 7 33.43 -0.71 -47.20
CA ASN A 7 34.00 -0.29 -45.93
C ASN A 7 34.43 1.18 -46.04
N LYS A 8 34.07 1.98 -45.04
CA LYS A 8 34.72 3.26 -44.76
C LYS A 8 35.21 3.24 -43.31
N THR A 9 36.50 3.02 -43.17
CA THR A 9 37.31 3.37 -42.01
C THR A 9 37.51 4.88 -42.05
N THR A 10 37.18 5.60 -40.97
CA THR A 10 37.65 6.98 -40.80
C THR A 10 38.17 7.19 -39.39
N THR A 11 39.44 7.55 -39.40
CA THR A 11 40.38 8.08 -38.42
C THR A 11 39.78 9.02 -37.36
N THR A 12 40.32 8.84 -36.15
CA THR A 12 40.24 9.69 -34.96
C THR A 12 40.92 11.05 -35.19
N THR A 13 40.26 12.14 -34.80
CA THR A 13 40.90 13.43 -34.50
C THR A 13 40.31 13.98 -33.21
N ALA A 14 41.20 14.28 -32.27
CA ALA A 14 40.92 14.91 -30.99
C ALA A 14 40.41 16.35 -31.17
N ALA A 15 39.46 16.75 -30.33
CA ALA A 15 39.08 18.14 -30.12
C ALA A 15 38.69 18.33 -28.65
N ASP A 16 39.57 19.04 -27.96
CA ASP A 16 39.37 20.01 -26.88
C ASP A 16 38.39 19.70 -25.72
N ASP A 17 39.06 19.47 -24.58
CA ASP A 17 38.54 19.37 -23.22
C ASP A 17 38.01 20.74 -22.76
N VAL A 18 36.69 20.88 -22.69
CA VAL A 18 36.01 21.95 -21.96
C VAL A 18 35.39 21.32 -20.72
N THR A 19 36.15 21.29 -19.64
CA THR A 19 35.65 21.00 -18.29
C THR A 19 34.62 22.06 -17.88
N LEU A 20 33.34 21.71 -17.96
CA LEU A 20 32.28 22.38 -17.22
C LEU A 20 32.45 22.04 -15.73
N PRO A 21 32.26 23.00 -14.81
CA PRO A 21 32.39 22.72 -13.39
C PRO A 21 31.38 21.64 -13.01
N GLY A 22 31.89 20.51 -12.55
CA GLY A 22 31.08 19.47 -11.95
C GLY A 22 30.36 20.07 -10.75
N ASP A 23 29.03 20.01 -10.78
CA ASP A 23 28.20 20.19 -9.61
C ASP A 23 28.55 19.08 -8.61
N ASP A 24 29.53 19.36 -7.78
CA ASP A 24 29.90 18.55 -6.65
C ASP A 24 28.82 18.70 -5.56
N VAL A 25 28.46 17.54 -4.98
CA VAL A 25 27.60 17.35 -3.80
C VAL A 25 26.08 17.42 -4.02
N ASN A 26 25.51 16.41 -4.68
CA ASN A 26 24.15 16.00 -4.33
C ASN A 26 24.21 15.27 -2.98
N SER A 27 24.25 16.04 -1.88
CA SER A 27 23.94 15.49 -0.56
C SER A 27 22.50 15.01 -0.62
N ASP A 28 22.32 13.69 -0.67
CA ASP A 28 21.02 13.04 -0.65
C ASP A 28 20.22 13.56 0.56
N VAL A 29 19.33 14.54 0.34
CA VAL A 29 18.62 15.22 1.44
C VAL A 29 17.66 14.20 2.03
N ARG A 30 18.11 13.55 3.10
CA ARG A 30 17.37 12.47 3.74
C ARG A 30 16.07 13.00 4.33
N MET A 31 14.94 12.53 3.80
CA MET A 31 13.63 12.99 4.26
C MET A 31 13.32 12.43 5.66
N THR A 32 12.83 13.29 6.55
CA THR A 32 12.57 12.94 7.95
C THR A 32 11.07 12.82 8.26
N ILE A 33 10.71 11.87 9.14
CA ILE A 33 9.43 11.81 9.83
C ILE A 33 9.68 11.80 11.34
N THR A 34 9.16 12.80 12.05
CA THR A 34 9.32 12.95 13.50
C THR A 34 7.99 13.15 14.19
N LEU A 35 7.91 12.74 15.47
CA LEU A 35 6.83 13.09 16.37
C LEU A 35 7.38 14.10 17.38
N GLU A 36 6.98 15.37 17.26
CA GLU A 36 7.45 16.47 18.09
C GLU A 36 6.26 17.10 18.83
N GLY A 37 6.25 16.96 20.17
CA GLY A 37 5.10 17.32 20.98
C GLY A 37 3.84 16.57 20.52
N SER A 38 2.82 17.31 20.11
CA SER A 38 1.54 16.77 19.61
C SER A 38 1.44 16.80 18.08
N LYS A 39 2.57 16.79 17.36
CA LYS A 39 2.59 16.88 15.89
C LYS A 39 3.48 15.84 15.25
N PHE A 40 2.97 15.14 14.25
CA PHE A 40 3.83 14.45 13.29
C PHE A 40 4.29 15.44 12.22
N LEU A 41 5.60 15.48 11.96
CA LEU A 41 6.24 16.36 11.00
C LEU A 41 6.94 15.55 9.92
N ALA A 42 6.59 15.79 8.65
CA ALA A 42 7.32 15.28 7.49
C ALA A 42 8.21 16.41 6.94
N ASN A 43 9.52 16.24 7.06
CA ASN A 43 10.53 17.25 6.72
C ASN A 43 10.23 18.62 7.39
N GLY A 44 9.88 18.60 8.69
CA GLY A 44 9.48 19.79 9.45
C GLY A 44 8.05 20.29 9.19
N HIS A 45 7.34 19.76 8.18
CA HIS A 45 5.97 20.17 7.88
C HIS A 45 4.92 19.29 8.58
N PRO A 46 3.93 19.87 9.27
CA PRO A 46 2.96 19.09 10.05
C PRO A 46 2.00 18.30 9.16
N ILE A 47 1.92 16.99 9.39
CA ILE A 47 1.01 16.06 8.70
C ILE A 47 -0.21 15.70 9.55
N LEU A 48 -0.02 15.54 10.86
CA LEU A 48 -1.05 15.31 11.87
C LEU A 48 -0.77 16.23 13.05
N THR A 49 -1.81 16.87 13.57
CA THR A 49 -1.74 17.74 14.76
C THR A 49 -2.60 17.17 15.90
N ASP A 50 -2.50 17.69 17.11
CA ASP A 50 -3.26 17.19 18.27
C ASP A 50 -3.09 15.67 18.49
N VAL A 51 -1.89 15.15 18.18
CA VAL A 51 -1.52 13.75 18.41
C VAL A 51 -1.53 13.50 19.93
N PRO A 52 -2.30 12.52 20.43
CA PRO A 52 -2.36 12.23 21.85
C PRO A 52 -1.03 11.73 22.43
N PRO A 53 -0.79 11.96 23.74
CA PRO A 53 0.45 11.57 24.40
C PRO A 53 0.65 10.04 24.54
N ASN A 54 -0.41 9.23 24.37
CA ASN A 54 -0.30 7.77 24.39
C ASN A 54 0.14 7.20 23.02
N ILE A 55 0.13 7.99 21.95
CA ILE A 55 0.71 7.61 20.65
C ILE A 55 2.23 7.71 20.74
N ARG A 56 2.92 6.65 20.33
CA ARG A 56 4.38 6.54 20.41
C ARG A 56 4.96 6.04 19.11
N THR A 57 6.17 6.51 18.80
CA THR A 57 6.98 5.99 17.70
C THR A 57 7.93 4.92 18.20
N PHE A 58 8.18 3.92 17.37
CA PHE A 58 9.11 2.83 17.61
C PHE A 58 10.00 2.71 16.39
N ASN A 59 11.26 3.09 16.56
CA ASN A 59 12.25 2.98 15.50
C ASN A 59 13.05 1.70 15.74
N LYS A 60 13.08 0.83 14.74
CA LYS A 60 14.08 -0.22 14.63
C LYS A 60 14.99 0.14 13.47
N ASP A 61 16.29 0.04 13.68
CA ASP A 61 17.27 0.29 12.65
C ASP A 61 17.26 -0.87 11.65
N TYR A 62 16.40 -0.74 10.64
CA TYR A 62 16.53 -1.51 9.42
C TYR A 62 17.56 -0.77 8.56
N HIS A 63 18.79 -1.26 8.50
CA HIS A 63 19.85 -0.76 7.61
C HIS A 63 19.48 -1.04 6.15
N ILE A 64 18.51 -0.28 5.65
CA ILE A 64 18.09 -0.32 4.26
C ILE A 64 18.43 1.06 3.69
N ASN A 65 19.34 1.09 2.72
CA ASN A 65 19.86 2.31 2.13
C ASN A 65 18.77 2.96 1.25
N MET A 66 17.98 3.87 1.83
CA MET A 66 16.82 4.51 1.20
C MET A 66 16.77 6.00 1.54
N ALA A 67 16.29 6.81 0.59
CA ALA A 67 16.29 8.28 0.66
C ALA A 67 15.30 8.88 1.69
N GLY A 68 14.42 8.06 2.28
CA GLY A 68 13.41 8.47 3.26
C GLY A 68 13.44 7.67 4.56
N SER A 69 13.15 8.35 5.67
CA SER A 69 12.92 7.69 6.95
C SER A 69 11.47 7.21 7.09
N GLY A 70 11.27 6.26 8.01
CA GLY A 70 9.94 5.81 8.42
C GLY A 70 9.96 5.43 9.90
N CYS A 71 8.79 5.41 10.52
CA CYS A 71 8.63 5.02 11.91
C CYS A 71 7.42 4.11 12.09
N PHE A 72 7.53 3.14 12.99
CA PHE A 72 6.37 2.39 13.46
C PHE A 72 5.68 3.20 14.54
N VAL A 73 4.35 3.15 14.55
CA VAL A 73 3.50 3.89 15.48
C VAL A 73 2.60 2.90 16.18
N GLY A 74 2.42 3.11 17.48
CA GLY A 74 1.55 2.31 18.32
C GLY A 74 1.09 3.10 19.54
N PHE A 75 0.35 2.45 20.41
CA PHE A 75 -0.19 3.05 21.63
C PHE A 75 -0.36 2.03 22.75
N ASP A 76 -0.50 2.54 23.97
CA ASP A 76 -0.96 1.77 25.12
C ASP A 76 -2.42 2.16 25.43
N ALA A 77 -3.25 1.15 25.65
CA ALA A 77 -4.63 1.26 26.11
C ALA A 77 -4.70 0.93 27.61
N GLY A 78 -5.70 1.47 28.29
CA GLY A 78 -5.87 1.28 29.74
C GLY A 78 -6.18 -0.17 30.14
N GLU A 79 -6.83 -0.93 29.27
CA GLU A 79 -7.22 -2.32 29.55
C GLU A 79 -7.18 -3.20 28.29
N PRO A 80 -7.02 -4.53 28.43
CA PRO A 80 -7.07 -5.45 27.30
C PRO A 80 -8.47 -5.53 26.68
N ARG A 81 -8.57 -5.33 25.37
CA ARG A 81 -9.81 -5.50 24.59
C ARG A 81 -9.52 -6.18 23.27
N SER A 82 -10.56 -6.75 22.66
CA SER A 82 -10.52 -7.32 21.30
C SER A 82 -10.65 -6.27 20.20
N LEU A 83 -11.06 -5.04 20.56
CA LEU A 83 -11.21 -3.89 19.67
C LEU A 83 -10.77 -2.62 20.42
N HIS A 84 -9.89 -1.85 19.78
CA HIS A 84 -9.48 -0.52 20.21
C HIS A 84 -9.70 0.49 19.09
N VAL A 85 -10.13 1.69 19.45
CA VAL A 85 -10.13 2.85 18.56
C VAL A 85 -9.33 3.94 19.26
N ALA A 86 -8.22 4.36 18.64
CA ALA A 86 -7.34 5.38 19.19
C ALA A 86 -7.11 6.49 18.17
N THR A 87 -7.25 7.74 18.59
CA THR A 87 -6.98 8.87 17.68
C THR A 87 -5.48 9.04 17.45
N ILE A 88 -5.07 9.13 16.19
CA ILE A 88 -3.66 9.34 15.81
C ILE A 88 -3.36 10.82 15.52
N GLY A 89 -4.36 11.69 15.68
CA GLY A 89 -4.27 13.14 15.50
C GLY A 89 -5.33 13.67 14.53
N LYS A 90 -5.19 14.93 14.15
CA LYS A 90 -6.06 15.65 13.23
C LYS A 90 -5.37 15.91 11.91
N LEU A 91 -6.10 15.69 10.82
CA LEU A 91 -5.66 15.90 9.45
C LEU A 91 -6.46 17.07 8.85
N ARG A 92 -5.82 18.17 8.42
CA ARG A 92 -6.55 19.36 7.93
C ARG A 92 -5.95 20.05 6.72
N GLY A 93 -6.63 20.11 5.58
CA GLY A 93 -6.10 20.79 4.39
C GLY A 93 -4.86 20.09 3.81
N ARG A 94 -4.77 18.76 3.99
CA ARG A 94 -3.72 17.91 3.42
C ARG A 94 -4.40 16.95 2.45
N LYS A 95 -4.22 17.17 1.14
CA LYS A 95 -4.73 16.25 0.12
C LYS A 95 -4.20 14.84 0.37
N PHE A 96 -5.07 13.84 0.24
CA PHE A 96 -4.71 12.44 0.32
C PHE A 96 -5.48 11.60 -0.69
N MET A 97 -4.91 10.46 -1.02
CA MET A 97 -5.62 9.31 -1.58
C MET A 97 -5.56 8.16 -0.58
N SER A 98 -6.65 7.44 -0.41
CA SER A 98 -6.70 6.22 0.41
C SER A 98 -7.29 5.04 -0.34
N LEU A 99 -6.93 3.84 0.11
CA LEU A 99 -7.58 2.60 -0.26
C LEU A 99 -8.36 2.10 0.94
N PHE A 100 -9.67 1.95 0.79
CA PHE A 100 -10.55 1.52 1.87
C PHE A 100 -11.48 0.39 1.44
N ARG A 101 -11.84 -0.45 2.40
CA ARG A 101 -12.65 -1.65 2.19
C ARG A 101 -14.13 -1.33 2.40
N PHE A 102 -14.83 -1.02 1.32
CA PHE A 102 -16.27 -0.66 1.35
C PHE A 102 -17.22 -1.86 1.38
N LYS A 103 -16.73 -3.07 1.09
CA LYS A 103 -17.44 -4.35 1.28
C LYS A 103 -16.49 -5.38 1.84
N LEU A 104 -17.02 -6.49 2.38
CA LEU A 104 -16.22 -7.61 2.91
C LEU A 104 -15.07 -8.05 1.98
N TRP A 105 -15.32 -8.03 0.67
CA TRP A 105 -14.42 -8.58 -0.35
C TRP A 105 -13.83 -7.52 -1.29
N TRP A 106 -14.16 -6.23 -1.12
CA TRP A 106 -13.84 -5.18 -2.10
C TRP A 106 -13.22 -3.95 -1.46
N THR A 107 -12.18 -3.46 -2.11
CA THR A 107 -11.50 -2.20 -1.82
C THR A 107 -11.68 -1.24 -2.99
N THR A 108 -11.84 0.04 -2.71
CA THR A 108 -11.81 1.11 -3.72
C THR A 108 -10.95 2.26 -3.22
N HIS A 109 -10.70 3.24 -4.09
CA HIS A 109 -9.98 4.44 -3.74
C HIS A 109 -10.92 5.54 -3.25
N TRP A 110 -10.39 6.43 -2.43
CA TRP A 110 -11.05 7.68 -2.03
C TRP A 110 -10.02 8.81 -1.99
N VAL A 111 -10.48 10.05 -2.14
CA VAL A 111 -9.64 11.24 -2.04
C VAL A 111 -10.29 12.26 -1.11
N GLY A 112 -9.47 12.94 -0.33
CA GLY A 112 -9.95 13.94 0.63
C GLY A 112 -8.86 14.91 1.02
N THR A 113 -9.19 15.82 1.93
CA THR A 113 -8.25 16.84 2.43
C THR A 113 -8.23 16.95 3.95
N ARG A 114 -9.18 16.33 4.66
CA ARG A 114 -9.31 16.42 6.11
C ARG A 114 -9.65 15.06 6.73
N GLY A 115 -9.50 14.94 8.05
CA GLY A 115 -9.75 13.67 8.76
C GLY A 115 -11.18 13.15 8.62
N ASN A 116 -12.16 14.04 8.53
CA ASN A 116 -13.56 13.64 8.34
C ASN A 116 -13.87 13.14 6.92
N ASP A 117 -13.00 13.44 5.96
CA ASP A 117 -13.12 12.91 4.59
C ASP A 117 -12.59 11.47 4.51
N VAL A 118 -11.99 10.93 5.57
CA VAL A 118 -11.43 9.58 5.56
C VAL A 118 -12.54 8.55 5.64
N GLU A 119 -12.48 7.53 4.79
CA GLU A 119 -13.42 6.43 4.83
C GLU A 119 -13.05 5.40 5.90
N SER A 120 -14.08 4.82 6.52
CA SER A 120 -13.89 3.71 7.45
C SER A 120 -13.24 2.53 6.74
N GLU A 121 -12.49 1.71 7.48
CA GLU A 121 -11.77 0.57 6.92
C GLU A 121 -10.71 0.94 5.87
N THR A 122 -10.08 2.12 6.02
CA THR A 122 -8.92 2.53 5.22
C THR A 122 -7.70 1.66 5.56
N GLN A 123 -7.14 0.98 4.56
CA GLN A 123 -6.02 0.03 4.70
C GLN A 123 -4.68 0.60 4.18
N MET A 124 -4.72 1.73 3.51
CA MET A 124 -3.55 2.48 3.06
C MET A 124 -3.96 3.92 2.79
N MET A 125 -3.15 4.88 3.18
CA MET A 125 -3.37 6.29 2.85
C MET A 125 -2.06 6.95 2.45
N VAL A 126 -2.07 7.73 1.38
CA VAL A 126 -0.93 8.52 0.91
C VAL A 126 -1.32 10.00 0.91
N LEU A 127 -0.65 10.79 1.73
CA LEU A 127 -0.75 12.25 1.70
C LEU A 127 0.10 12.79 0.54
N ASP A 128 -0.46 13.73 -0.20
CA ASP A 128 0.21 14.39 -1.32
C ASP A 128 1.36 15.28 -0.83
N LYS A 129 2.37 15.48 -1.68
CA LYS A 129 3.43 16.45 -1.41
C LYS A 129 2.88 17.87 -1.39
N SER A 130 3.59 18.81 -0.76
CA SER A 130 3.28 20.23 -0.85
C SER A 130 4.29 20.97 -1.72
N HIS A 131 3.84 22.10 -2.29
CA HIS A 131 4.74 23.07 -2.95
C HIS A 131 5.74 23.69 -1.96
N SER A 132 5.44 23.65 -0.66
CA SER A 132 6.29 24.19 0.40
C SER A 132 7.39 23.26 0.89
N GLY A 133 7.53 22.05 0.31
CA GLY A 133 8.63 21.13 0.64
C GLY A 133 8.23 19.90 1.47
N ARG A 134 6.93 19.70 1.76
CA ARG A 134 6.46 18.46 2.40
C ARG A 134 6.51 17.31 1.40
N PRO A 135 7.16 16.18 1.71
CA PRO A 135 7.18 15.01 0.83
C PRO A 135 5.84 14.27 0.82
N TYR A 136 5.71 13.25 -0.03
CA TYR A 136 4.62 12.29 0.10
C TYR A 136 4.75 11.56 1.44
N VAL A 137 3.61 11.21 2.03
CA VAL A 137 3.58 10.49 3.31
C VAL A 137 2.65 9.30 3.20
N LEU A 138 3.19 8.10 3.42
CA LEU A 138 2.41 6.88 3.53
C LEU A 138 2.02 6.66 4.99
N LEU A 139 0.75 6.39 5.22
CA LEU A 139 0.21 5.82 6.45
C LEU A 139 -0.31 4.42 6.11
N LEU A 140 0.34 3.40 6.66
CA LEU A 140 0.06 2.00 6.37
C LEU A 140 -0.31 1.25 7.66
N PRO A 141 -1.60 1.03 7.93
CA PRO A 141 -2.05 0.13 8.99
C PRO A 141 -1.51 -1.29 8.81
N LEU A 142 -1.08 -1.92 9.89
CA LEU A 142 -0.41 -3.21 9.89
C LEU A 142 -1.14 -4.25 10.74
N LEU A 143 -0.71 -5.51 10.61
CA LEU A 143 -1.02 -6.54 11.58
C LEU A 143 -0.01 -6.49 12.73
N GLU A 144 -0.47 -6.65 13.96
CA GLU A 144 0.39 -6.83 15.13
C GLU A 144 -0.10 -8.03 15.95
N GLY A 145 0.63 -9.14 15.85
CA GLY A 145 0.17 -10.43 16.37
C GLY A 145 -1.17 -10.81 15.73
N PRO A 146 -2.21 -11.17 16.51
CA PRO A 146 -3.52 -11.52 16.00
C PRO A 146 -4.42 -10.31 15.71
N PHE A 147 -3.92 -9.08 15.84
CA PHE A 147 -4.70 -7.86 15.61
C PHE A 147 -4.44 -7.28 14.23
N ARG A 148 -5.51 -6.84 13.57
CA ARG A 148 -5.49 -6.05 12.34
C ARG A 148 -5.75 -4.60 12.68
N ALA A 149 -4.97 -3.70 12.06
CA ALA A 149 -5.27 -2.29 12.06
C ALA A 149 -5.95 -1.79 10.78
N SER A 150 -6.81 -0.79 10.92
CA SER A 150 -7.36 0.03 9.83
C SER A 150 -7.50 1.48 10.30
N ILE A 151 -7.64 2.42 9.37
CA ILE A 151 -7.89 3.83 9.66
C ILE A 151 -9.37 4.13 9.41
N GLN A 152 -9.93 5.04 10.21
CA GLN A 152 -11.29 5.52 10.09
C GLN A 152 -11.36 7.02 10.49
N PRO A 153 -12.44 7.75 10.13
CA PRO A 153 -12.66 9.10 10.63
C PRO A 153 -12.96 9.04 12.13
N GLY A 154 -12.60 10.10 12.85
CA GLY A 154 -13.00 10.26 14.24
C GLY A 154 -14.53 10.38 14.38
N PRO A 155 -15.12 9.98 15.52
CA PRO A 155 -16.58 10.01 15.71
C PRO A 155 -17.16 11.42 15.84
N ARG A 156 -16.31 12.43 16.01
CA ARG A 156 -16.70 13.84 16.08
C ARG A 156 -16.30 14.52 14.78
N ASP A 157 -17.09 15.50 14.36
CA ASP A 157 -16.78 16.37 13.23
C ASP A 157 -15.66 17.37 13.60
N ASP A 158 -14.46 16.86 13.94
CA ASP A 158 -13.31 17.65 14.41
C ASP A 158 -11.99 17.32 13.67
N ASP A 159 -12.08 16.69 12.50
CA ASP A 159 -11.00 16.31 11.59
C ASP A 159 -10.02 15.28 12.18
N ARG A 160 -10.46 14.51 13.17
CA ARG A 160 -9.66 13.43 13.75
C ARG A 160 -9.58 12.25 12.79
N VAL A 161 -8.42 11.61 12.82
CA VAL A 161 -8.16 10.33 12.18
C VAL A 161 -7.90 9.35 13.30
N ASP A 162 -8.64 8.25 13.29
CA ASP A 162 -8.53 7.20 14.29
C ASP A 162 -7.97 5.93 13.67
N ILE A 163 -7.21 5.18 14.46
CA ILE A 163 -6.79 3.82 14.12
C ILE A 163 -7.67 2.84 14.89
N CYS A 164 -8.33 1.95 14.15
CA CYS A 164 -9.02 0.79 14.66
C CYS A 164 -8.01 -0.37 14.75
N VAL A 165 -7.95 -1.08 15.87
CA VAL A 165 -7.10 -2.26 16.06
C VAL A 165 -7.96 -3.37 16.66
N GLU A 166 -8.19 -4.44 15.90
CA GLU A 166 -9.14 -5.49 16.26
C GLU A 166 -8.61 -6.90 15.98
N SER A 167 -9.01 -7.87 16.81
CA SER A 167 -8.69 -9.29 16.64
C SER A 167 -9.80 -10.11 15.97
N GLY A 168 -11.01 -9.54 15.85
CA GLY A 168 -12.21 -10.26 15.41
C GLY A 168 -12.71 -11.33 16.40
N SER A 169 -12.17 -11.38 17.63
CA SER A 169 -12.58 -12.37 18.64
C SER A 169 -12.55 -11.78 20.05
N THR A 170 -13.67 -11.87 20.77
CA THR A 170 -13.77 -11.44 22.19
C THR A 170 -12.82 -12.20 23.12
N ARG A 171 -12.28 -13.34 22.69
CA ARG A 171 -11.31 -14.16 23.44
C ARG A 171 -9.86 -13.75 23.22
N VAL A 172 -9.58 -12.96 22.18
CA VAL A 172 -8.24 -12.50 21.84
C VAL A 172 -8.15 -11.02 22.15
N THR A 173 -7.60 -10.70 23.32
CA THR A 173 -7.50 -9.33 23.83
C THR A 173 -6.04 -8.89 23.96
N GLY A 174 -5.82 -7.59 23.83
CA GLY A 174 -4.51 -6.95 24.00
C GLY A 174 -4.70 -5.51 24.42
N SER A 175 -3.66 -4.88 24.98
CA SER A 175 -3.71 -3.48 25.44
C SER A 175 -2.50 -2.66 25.02
N ARG A 176 -1.53 -3.26 24.32
CA ARG A 176 -0.26 -2.64 24.00
C ARG A 176 0.13 -2.97 22.57
N PHE A 177 0.25 -1.92 21.77
CA PHE A 177 0.61 -2.00 20.36
C PHE A 177 1.84 -1.13 20.09
N ARG A 178 2.74 -1.62 19.24
CA ARG A 178 4.06 -1.04 18.98
C ARG A 178 4.33 -0.81 17.50
N SER A 179 3.53 -1.41 16.62
CA SER A 179 3.69 -1.29 15.18
C SER A 179 2.38 -1.49 14.43
N CYS A 180 1.24 -1.06 14.99
CA CYS A 180 -0.05 -1.16 14.33
C CYS A 180 -0.21 -0.18 13.15
N LEU A 181 0.67 0.82 13.04
CA LEU A 181 0.78 1.74 11.91
C LEU A 181 2.25 1.92 11.52
N TYR A 182 2.53 1.98 10.23
CA TYR A 182 3.82 2.42 9.70
C TYR A 182 3.67 3.71 8.93
N ILE A 183 4.47 4.72 9.27
CA ILE A 183 4.52 6.01 8.57
C ILE A 183 5.85 6.12 7.86
N ARG A 184 5.83 6.50 6.58
CA ARG A 184 7.05 6.70 5.78
C ARG A 184 6.92 7.93 4.89
N VAL A 185 8.03 8.63 4.67
CA VAL A 185 8.12 9.78 3.77
C VAL A 185 8.94 9.46 2.52
N GLY A 186 8.61 10.09 1.39
CA GLY A 186 9.34 9.91 0.13
C GLY A 186 9.00 10.95 -0.94
N SER A 187 9.88 11.10 -1.93
CA SER A 187 9.73 12.03 -3.06
C SER A 187 8.80 11.52 -4.16
N ASP A 188 8.68 10.20 -4.30
CA ASP A 188 7.89 9.51 -5.31
C ASP A 188 6.94 8.51 -4.61
N PRO A 189 5.61 8.59 -4.83
CA PRO A 189 4.64 7.75 -4.13
C PRO A 189 4.71 6.27 -4.55
N TYR A 190 5.16 5.95 -5.77
CA TYR A 190 5.30 4.57 -6.24
C TYR A 190 6.54 3.90 -5.65
N VAL A 191 7.64 4.64 -5.53
CA VAL A 191 8.84 4.16 -4.84
C VAL A 191 8.58 4.06 -3.34
N LEU A 192 7.92 5.07 -2.75
CA LEU A 192 7.57 5.12 -1.33
C LEU A 192 6.85 3.85 -0.85
N VAL A 193 5.83 3.39 -1.59
CA VAL A 193 5.08 2.18 -1.24
C VAL A 193 5.96 0.93 -1.37
N LYS A 194 6.77 0.83 -2.43
CA LYS A 194 7.69 -0.31 -2.60
C LYS A 194 8.68 -0.39 -1.44
N GLU A 195 9.35 0.70 -1.12
CA GLU A 195 10.31 0.79 -0.02
C GLU A 195 9.66 0.49 1.33
N ALA A 196 8.48 1.04 1.60
CA ALA A 196 7.74 0.78 2.82
C ALA A 196 7.46 -0.71 3.00
N MET A 197 7.04 -1.39 1.93
CA MET A 197 6.78 -2.83 1.98
C MET A 197 8.04 -3.65 2.27
N GLU A 198 9.23 -3.19 1.90
CA GLU A 198 10.49 -3.87 2.25
C GLU A 198 10.78 -3.77 3.75
N VAL A 199 10.60 -2.57 4.32
CA VAL A 199 10.77 -2.35 5.77
C VAL A 199 9.75 -3.16 6.55
N VAL A 200 8.48 -3.13 6.13
CA VAL A 200 7.40 -3.88 6.78
C VAL A 200 7.61 -5.38 6.66
N ARG A 201 8.07 -5.88 5.50
CA ARG A 201 8.44 -7.29 5.32
C ARG A 201 9.57 -7.70 6.27
N ALA A 202 10.61 -6.88 6.38
CA ALA A 202 11.72 -7.13 7.31
C ALA A 202 11.27 -7.10 8.78
N HIS A 203 10.36 -6.18 9.13
CA HIS A 203 9.85 -6.03 10.50
C HIS A 203 8.91 -7.15 10.93
N MET A 204 7.96 -7.52 10.07
CA MET A 204 6.95 -8.51 10.39
C MET A 204 7.45 -9.94 10.24
N GLY A 205 8.32 -10.20 9.26
CA GLY A 205 8.85 -11.54 9.00
C GLY A 205 7.81 -12.60 8.60
N SER A 206 6.56 -12.21 8.35
CA SER A 206 5.42 -13.11 8.13
C SER A 206 4.99 -13.25 6.67
N PHE A 207 5.59 -12.48 5.76
CA PHE A 207 5.24 -12.51 4.35
C PHE A 207 6.47 -12.28 3.44
N ARG A 208 6.29 -12.56 2.16
CA ARG A 208 7.25 -12.29 1.09
C ARG A 208 6.69 -11.26 0.11
N LEU A 209 7.57 -10.46 -0.47
CA LEU A 209 7.23 -9.51 -1.52
C LEU A 209 6.97 -10.24 -2.86
N LEU A 210 6.29 -9.58 -3.81
CA LEU A 210 5.91 -10.19 -5.10
C LEU A 210 7.11 -10.75 -5.88
N ARG A 211 8.03 -9.89 -6.32
CA ARG A 211 9.37 -9.88 -5.72
C ARG A 211 10.13 -11.21 -5.58
N GLU A 212 9.88 -11.78 -4.42
CA GLU A 212 10.58 -12.89 -3.79
C GLU A 212 9.79 -14.20 -3.97
N LYS A 213 8.64 -14.14 -4.66
CA LYS A 213 7.79 -15.28 -4.98
C LYS A 213 8.08 -15.68 -6.42
N THR A 214 8.04 -16.99 -6.67
CA THR A 214 8.02 -17.55 -8.01
C THR A 214 6.56 -17.76 -8.41
N PRO A 215 6.01 -17.01 -9.37
CA PRO A 215 4.67 -17.25 -9.87
C PRO A 215 4.57 -18.68 -10.43
N PRO A 216 3.49 -19.43 -10.13
CA PRO A 216 3.28 -20.74 -10.74
C PRO A 216 2.99 -20.58 -12.24
N GLY A 217 3.47 -21.49 -13.09
CA GLY A 217 3.32 -21.38 -14.56
C GLY A 217 1.87 -21.33 -15.10
N ILE A 218 0.87 -21.51 -14.23
CA ILE A 218 -0.54 -21.24 -14.54
C ILE A 218 -0.81 -19.75 -14.81
N VAL A 219 -0.01 -18.83 -14.27
CA VAL A 219 -0.21 -17.38 -14.48
C VAL A 219 0.04 -16.95 -15.93
N ASP A 220 0.81 -17.74 -16.69
CA ASP A 220 1.10 -17.50 -18.10
C ASP A 220 0.07 -18.16 -19.03
N LYS A 221 -0.95 -18.80 -18.47
CA LYS A 221 -2.01 -19.45 -19.24
C LYS A 221 -3.18 -18.52 -19.43
N PHE A 222 -3.81 -18.60 -20.61
CA PHE A 222 -5.13 -18.02 -20.81
C PHE A 222 -6.10 -18.66 -19.81
N GLY A 223 -6.68 -17.82 -18.96
CA GLY A 223 -7.68 -18.23 -17.97
C GLY A 223 -9.07 -17.77 -18.39
N TRP A 224 -10.09 -18.53 -18.02
CA TRP A 224 -11.48 -18.17 -18.22
C TRP A 224 -12.25 -18.22 -16.90
N SER A 225 -12.91 -17.12 -16.54
CA SER A 225 -13.84 -17.06 -15.41
C SER A 225 -15.27 -17.25 -15.90
N THR A 226 -16.07 -17.99 -15.14
CA THR A 226 -17.49 -18.22 -15.41
C THR A 226 -18.36 -16.98 -15.15
N TRP A 227 -17.86 -15.94 -14.47
CA TRP A 227 -18.66 -14.78 -14.04
C TRP A 227 -19.30 -14.03 -15.22
N ASP A 228 -18.51 -13.57 -16.18
CA ASP A 228 -19.05 -12.80 -17.32
C ASP A 228 -19.85 -13.68 -18.30
N ALA A 229 -19.77 -15.01 -18.19
CA ALA A 229 -20.51 -15.94 -19.01
C ALA A 229 -21.88 -16.32 -18.43
N PHE A 230 -21.98 -16.47 -17.11
CA PHE A 230 -23.19 -17.00 -16.46
C PHE A 230 -23.72 -16.16 -15.30
N TYR A 231 -22.92 -15.22 -14.78
CA TYR A 231 -23.13 -14.61 -13.48
C TYR A 231 -23.50 -15.70 -12.46
N LYS A 232 -24.63 -15.56 -11.78
CA LYS A 232 -25.11 -16.51 -10.76
C LYS A 232 -25.69 -17.83 -11.31
N LYS A 233 -25.72 -18.05 -12.63
CA LYS A 233 -26.36 -19.22 -13.27
C LYS A 233 -25.37 -20.27 -13.74
N VAL A 234 -24.25 -20.41 -13.02
CA VAL A 234 -23.21 -21.39 -13.34
C VAL A 234 -23.80 -22.79 -13.29
N ASN A 235 -23.57 -23.59 -14.34
CA ASN A 235 -23.99 -24.99 -14.37
C ASN A 235 -22.98 -25.87 -15.12
N PRO A 236 -22.89 -27.18 -14.81
CA PRO A 236 -21.88 -28.06 -15.40
C PRO A 236 -21.92 -28.15 -16.92
N ARG A 237 -23.10 -28.03 -17.53
CA ARG A 237 -23.27 -28.08 -18.99
C ARG A 237 -22.67 -26.82 -19.63
N GLY A 238 -23.05 -25.64 -19.13
CA GLY A 238 -22.53 -24.36 -19.62
C GLY A 238 -21.00 -24.26 -19.52
N VAL A 239 -20.41 -24.73 -18.41
CA VAL A 239 -18.95 -24.76 -18.23
C VAL A 239 -18.27 -25.63 -19.29
N ARG A 240 -18.79 -26.84 -19.56
CA ARG A 240 -18.25 -27.74 -20.59
C ARG A 240 -18.39 -27.16 -21.99
N GLU A 241 -19.54 -26.56 -22.30
CA GLU A 241 -19.79 -25.90 -23.58
C GLU A 241 -18.86 -24.69 -23.78
N GLY A 242 -18.64 -23.87 -22.75
CA GLY A 242 -17.70 -22.74 -22.80
C GLY A 242 -16.26 -23.17 -23.05
N VAL A 243 -15.77 -24.20 -22.32
CA VAL A 243 -14.43 -24.76 -22.54
C VAL A 243 -14.28 -25.34 -23.95
N ARG A 244 -15.30 -26.06 -24.43
CA ARG A 244 -15.32 -26.61 -25.79
C ARG A 244 -15.26 -25.49 -26.83
N ALA A 245 -16.12 -24.49 -26.72
CA ALA A 245 -16.18 -23.37 -27.66
C ALA A 245 -14.86 -22.59 -27.72
N LEU A 246 -14.23 -22.32 -26.57
CA LEU A 246 -12.92 -21.67 -26.51
C LEU A 246 -11.83 -22.53 -27.18
N SER A 247 -11.84 -23.85 -26.95
CA SER A 247 -10.86 -24.77 -27.53
C SER A 247 -11.02 -24.90 -29.04
N GLU A 248 -12.26 -25.07 -29.52
CA GLU A 248 -12.59 -25.13 -30.95
C GLU A 248 -12.31 -23.79 -31.66
N GLY A 249 -12.47 -22.67 -30.96
CA GLY A 249 -12.09 -21.33 -31.41
C GLY A 249 -10.59 -21.03 -31.41
N GLY A 250 -9.74 -22.00 -31.05
CA GLY A 250 -8.28 -21.86 -31.05
C GLY A 250 -7.68 -21.19 -29.82
N CYS A 251 -8.46 -20.96 -28.76
CA CYS A 251 -8.02 -20.36 -27.50
C CYS A 251 -8.36 -21.26 -26.29
N PRO A 252 -7.82 -22.49 -26.21
CA PRO A 252 -8.13 -23.41 -25.11
C PRO A 252 -7.69 -22.82 -23.76
N PRO A 253 -8.59 -22.71 -22.76
CA PRO A 253 -8.23 -22.18 -21.46
C PRO A 253 -7.31 -23.15 -20.72
N GLY A 254 -6.15 -22.66 -20.27
CA GLY A 254 -5.25 -23.42 -19.40
C GLY A 254 -5.64 -23.33 -17.92
N MET A 255 -6.55 -22.41 -17.57
CA MET A 255 -7.18 -22.28 -16.25
C MET A 255 -8.67 -21.99 -16.41
N VAL A 256 -9.51 -22.68 -15.63
CA VAL A 256 -10.94 -22.35 -15.50
C VAL A 256 -11.22 -21.97 -14.06
N LEU A 257 -11.73 -20.75 -13.85
CA LEU A 257 -12.17 -20.26 -12.56
C LEU A 257 -13.70 -20.31 -12.50
N ILE A 258 -14.22 -21.16 -11.61
CA ILE A 258 -15.65 -21.24 -11.33
C ILE A 258 -15.97 -20.19 -10.27
N ASP A 259 -16.56 -19.08 -10.73
CA ASP A 259 -16.97 -17.92 -9.94
C ASP A 259 -18.31 -18.14 -9.23
N ASP A 260 -18.81 -17.12 -8.52
CA ASP A 260 -20.05 -17.14 -7.73
C ASP A 260 -21.26 -17.65 -8.54
N GLY A 261 -22.17 -18.36 -7.86
CA GLY A 261 -23.33 -19.04 -8.46
C GLY A 261 -23.20 -20.54 -8.65
N TRP A 262 -22.07 -21.15 -8.27
CA TRP A 262 -21.90 -22.61 -8.30
C TRP A 262 -22.51 -23.33 -7.09
N GLN A 263 -22.67 -22.62 -5.96
CA GLN A 263 -23.27 -23.15 -4.73
C GLN A 263 -24.78 -22.96 -4.74
N SER A 264 -25.51 -23.94 -4.21
CA SER A 264 -26.92 -23.74 -3.85
C SER A 264 -26.99 -22.92 -2.56
N VAL A 265 -27.63 -21.76 -2.63
CA VAL A 265 -27.91 -20.91 -1.47
C VAL A 265 -29.41 -20.91 -1.20
N SER A 266 -29.81 -20.99 0.06
CA SER A 266 -31.17 -20.69 0.46
C SER A 266 -31.45 -19.22 0.14
N GLN A 267 -32.48 -18.94 -0.65
CA GLN A 267 -33.00 -17.57 -0.75
C GLN A 267 -33.75 -17.31 0.55
N GLU A 268 -33.23 -16.44 1.40
CA GLU A 268 -34.04 -15.83 2.45
C GLU A 268 -35.08 -14.94 1.75
N GLU A 269 -36.37 -15.20 2.01
CA GLU A 269 -37.49 -14.33 1.60
C GLU A 269 -37.45 -12.99 2.34
#